data_AF-B7FAU1-F1
#
_entry.id   AF-B7FAU1-F1
#
_cell.length_a   1.000
_cell.length_b   1.000
_cell.length_c   1.000
_cell.angle_alpha   90.00
_cell.angle_beta   90.00
_cell.angle_gamma   90.00
#
_symmetry.space_group_name_H-M   'P 1'
#
loop_
_entity.id
_entity.type
_entity.pdbx_description
1 polymer ?
#
loop_
_entity_poly.entity_id
_entity_poly.type
_entity_poly.pdbx_seq_one_letter_code
_entity_poly.pdbx_strand_id
1 'polypeptide(L)'
;MADTIFSSGNDQWVCPNDRQLALRAKLQTGWSVHTYQTEKQRRSQCLSPGELEIILQVIQRAERLDILEQQRIGRLVERLETMQRNVMGNGLSQCLLCG
;
A
#
# COMPACT_ATOMS: atom_id res chain seq x y z
N MET A 1 -2.34 3.51 -35.91
CA MET A 1 -1.09 3.28 -35.14
C MET A 1 -1.45 2.96 -33.67
N ALA A 2 -2.27 1.95 -33.41
CA ALA A 2 -2.63 1.53 -32.05
C ALA A 2 -2.77 0.00 -31.88
N ASP A 3 -2.30 -0.78 -32.85
CA ASP A 3 -2.58 -2.23 -32.92
C ASP A 3 -1.37 -3.12 -32.58
N THR A 4 -0.31 -2.56 -31.97
CA THR A 4 0.93 -3.31 -31.65
C THR A 4 1.22 -3.47 -30.16
N ILE A 5 0.31 -3.11 -29.25
CA ILE A 5 0.61 -3.11 -27.79
C ILE A 5 0.24 -4.42 -27.07
N PHE A 6 -0.49 -5.35 -27.70
CA PHE A 6 -0.83 -6.65 -27.10
C PHE A 6 0.03 -7.81 -27.63
N SER A 7 1.32 -7.57 -27.87
CA SER A 7 2.29 -8.66 -27.89
C SER A 7 2.78 -8.91 -26.46
N SER A 8 2.00 -9.65 -25.68
CA SER A 8 2.41 -10.13 -24.37
C SER A 8 1.93 -11.56 -24.19
N GLY A 9 2.87 -12.45 -23.88
CA GLY A 9 2.67 -13.89 -23.78
C GLY A 9 1.50 -14.29 -22.89
N ASN A 10 0.95 -15.48 -23.15
CA ASN A 10 -0.20 -16.08 -22.50
C ASN A 10 -0.09 -16.23 -20.95
N ASP A 11 1.03 -15.83 -20.33
CA ASP A 11 1.34 -16.01 -18.92
C ASP A 11 1.68 -14.71 -18.14
N GLN A 12 1.05 -13.58 -18.49
CA GLN A 12 1.31 -12.32 -17.78
C GLN A 12 0.30 -12.05 -16.66
N TRP A 13 0.82 -11.81 -15.45
CA TRP A 13 0.05 -11.22 -14.34
C TRP A 13 -0.20 -9.74 -14.62
N VAL A 14 -1.47 -9.33 -14.61
CA VAL A 14 -1.86 -7.94 -14.83
C VAL A 14 -2.62 -7.43 -13.61
N CYS A 15 -2.25 -6.23 -13.16
CA CYS A 15 -2.99 -5.53 -12.11
C CYS A 15 -4.27 -4.93 -12.73
N PRO A 16 -5.46 -5.31 -12.25
CA PRO A 16 -6.71 -4.75 -12.74
C PRO A 16 -6.85 -3.28 -12.36
N ASN A 17 -7.69 -2.53 -13.08
CA ASN A 17 -7.96 -1.12 -12.74
C ASN A 17 -8.66 -0.98 -11.38
N ASP A 18 -8.59 0.19 -10.75
CA ASP A 18 -9.11 0.44 -9.38
C ASP A 18 -10.58 0.02 -9.18
N ARG A 19 -11.44 0.23 -10.19
CA ARG A 19 -12.85 -0.18 -10.12
C ARG A 19 -12.98 -1.70 -10.04
N GLN A 20 -12.21 -2.40 -10.87
CA GLN A 20 -12.14 -3.85 -10.84
C GLN A 20 -11.49 -4.33 -9.54
N LEU A 21 -10.42 -3.70 -9.05
CA LEU A 21 -9.76 -4.04 -7.80
C LEU A 21 -10.72 -3.95 -6.61
N ALA A 22 -11.48 -2.86 -6.49
CA ALA A 22 -12.47 -2.67 -5.44
C ALA A 22 -13.60 -3.72 -5.50
N LEU A 23 -14.08 -4.05 -6.71
CA LEU A 23 -15.07 -5.11 -6.90
C LEU A 23 -14.53 -6.48 -6.48
N ARG A 24 -13.28 -6.80 -6.84
CA ARG A 24 -12.65 -8.07 -6.49
C ARG A 24 -12.41 -8.23 -5.00
N ALA A 25 -12.05 -7.15 -4.30
CA ALA A 25 -11.96 -7.14 -2.85
C ALA A 25 -13.32 -7.49 -2.21
N LYS A 26 -14.41 -6.89 -2.70
CA LYS A 26 -15.78 -7.20 -2.23
C LYS A 26 -16.19 -8.65 -2.51
N LEU A 27 -15.79 -9.19 -3.66
CA LEU A 27 -16.09 -10.57 -4.06
C LEU A 27 -15.10 -11.60 -3.50
N GLN A 28 -14.06 -11.17 -2.77
CA GLN A 28 -12.97 -12.01 -2.25
C GLN A 28 -12.26 -12.83 -3.34
N THR A 29 -12.04 -12.22 -4.52
CA THR A 29 -11.45 -12.89 -5.68
C THR A 29 -9.98 -12.54 -5.95
N GLY A 30 -9.31 -11.99 -4.92
CA GLY A 30 -7.88 -11.61 -4.93
C GLY A 30 -7.58 -10.30 -5.67
N TRP A 31 -6.31 -9.87 -5.62
CA TRP A 31 -5.87 -8.56 -6.10
C TRP A 31 -5.33 -8.58 -7.54
N SER A 32 -4.74 -9.68 -8.00
CA SER A 32 -4.14 -9.83 -9.33
C SER A 32 -4.90 -10.85 -10.19
N VAL A 33 -4.85 -10.68 -11.51
CA VAL A 33 -5.47 -11.58 -12.49
C VAL A 33 -4.43 -12.07 -13.49
N HIS A 34 -4.42 -13.38 -13.70
CA HIS A 34 -3.72 -13.98 -14.83
C HIS A 34 -4.64 -13.95 -16.04
N THR A 35 -4.16 -13.45 -17.18
CA THR A 35 -4.97 -13.12 -18.36
C THR A 35 -5.83 -14.28 -18.90
N TYR A 36 -5.49 -15.54 -18.57
CA TYR A 36 -6.19 -16.73 -19.09
C TYR A 36 -6.50 -17.86 -18.09
N GLN A 37 -6.35 -17.67 -16.77
CA GLN A 37 -6.68 -18.72 -15.78
C GLN A 37 -8.06 -18.49 -15.13
N THR A 38 -8.94 -19.50 -15.19
CA THR A 38 -10.25 -19.46 -14.52
C THR A 38 -10.09 -19.40 -13.00
N GLU A 39 -11.00 -18.71 -12.30
CA GLU A 39 -11.01 -18.63 -10.83
C GLU A 39 -10.89 -20.00 -10.13
N LYS A 40 -11.45 -21.05 -10.74
CA LYS A 40 -11.40 -22.43 -10.22
C LYS A 40 -9.97 -22.99 -10.19
N GLN A 41 -9.15 -22.73 -11.22
CA GLN A 41 -7.74 -23.17 -11.23
C GLN A 41 -6.90 -22.43 -10.19
N ARG A 42 -7.19 -21.15 -9.91
CA ARG A 42 -6.49 -20.38 -8.87
C ARG A 42 -6.79 -20.89 -7.45
N ARG A 43 -8.04 -21.29 -7.17
CA ARG A 43 -8.42 -21.84 -5.85
C ARG A 43 -7.77 -23.20 -5.54
N SER A 44 -7.31 -23.92 -6.56
CA SER A 44 -6.66 -25.21 -6.41
C SER A 44 -5.14 -25.12 -6.20
N GLN A 45 -4.55 -23.92 -6.28
CA GLN A 45 -3.13 -23.72 -6.04
C GLN A 45 -2.90 -23.54 -4.53
N CYS A 46 -2.67 -24.66 -3.83
CA CYS A 46 -2.14 -24.61 -2.48
C CYS A 46 -0.69 -24.14 -2.53
N LEU A 47 -0.34 -23.14 -1.72
CA LEU A 47 1.05 -22.70 -1.56
C LEU A 47 1.88 -23.85 -0.97
N SER A 48 3.06 -24.06 -1.51
CA SER A 48 4.04 -24.93 -0.85
C SER A 48 4.46 -24.32 0.50
N PRO A 49 4.91 -25.14 1.46
CA PRO A 49 5.39 -24.63 2.75
C PRO A 49 6.50 -23.58 2.62
N GLY A 50 7.40 -23.71 1.63
CA GLY A 50 8.48 -22.75 1.39
C GLY A 50 7.98 -21.41 0.83
N GLU A 51 7.00 -21.41 -0.07
CA GLU A 51 6.39 -20.18 -0.57
C GLU A 51 5.66 -19.43 0.55
N LEU A 52 4.96 -20.17 1.41
CA LEU A 52 4.28 -19.61 2.57
C LEU A 52 5.27 -18.92 3.51
N GLU A 53 6.41 -19.55 3.80
CA GLU A 53 7.45 -18.98 4.66
C GLU A 53 8.00 -17.67 4.09
N ILE A 54 8.26 -17.60 2.78
CA ILE A 54 8.71 -16.37 2.11
C ILE A 54 7.67 -15.25 2.26
N ILE A 55 6.39 -15.56 2.05
CA ILE A 55 5.29 -14.60 2.21
C ILE A 55 5.24 -14.08 3.66
N LEU A 56 5.34 -14.97 4.65
CA LEU A 56 5.35 -14.58 6.05
C LEU A 56 6.53 -13.64 6.38
N GLN A 57 7.72 -13.90 5.83
CA GLN A 57 8.87 -13.00 6.00
C GLN A 57 8.68 -11.62 5.34
N VAL A 58 7.93 -11.53 4.24
CA VAL A 58 7.54 -10.24 3.64
C VAL A 58 6.60 -9.48 4.57
N ILE A 59 5.57 -10.15 5.10
CA ILE A 59 4.59 -9.55 6.01
C ILE A 59 5.28 -9.01 7.27
N GLN A 60 6.12 -9.83 7.92
CA GLN A 60 6.86 -9.40 9.12
C GLN A 60 7.80 -8.21 8.87
N ARG A 61 8.34 -8.07 7.65
CA ARG A 61 9.12 -6.88 7.28
C ARG A 61 8.23 -5.65 7.11
N ALA A 62 7.08 -5.81 6.47
CA ALA A 62 6.11 -4.74 6.30
C ALA A 62 5.59 -4.23 7.66
N GLU A 63 5.21 -5.14 8.56
CA GLU A 63 4.74 -4.79 9.91
C GLU A 63 5.80 -4.02 10.71
N ARG A 64 7.09 -4.42 10.62
CA ARG A 64 8.18 -3.68 11.26
C ARG A 64 8.34 -2.28 10.68
N LEU A 65 8.21 -2.12 9.36
CA LEU A 65 8.27 -0.81 8.72
C LEU A 65 7.10 0.08 9.15
N ASP A 66 5.89 -0.48 9.25
CA ASP A 66 4.70 0.25 9.69
C ASP A 66 4.87 0.80 11.12
N ILE A 67 5.42 0.01 12.05
CA ILE A 67 5.69 0.47 13.42
C ILE A 67 6.69 1.64 13.43
N LEU A 68 7.76 1.55 12.65
CA LEU A 68 8.76 2.62 12.57
C LEU A 68 8.17 3.90 11.96
N GLU A 69 7.32 3.75 10.95
CA GLU A 69 6.65 4.87 10.31
C GLU A 69 5.62 5.52 11.23
N GLN A 70 4.86 4.72 11.99
CA GLN A 70 3.97 5.25 13.04
C GLN A 70 4.73 6.05 14.09
N GLN A 71 5.91 5.59 14.52
CA GLN A 71 6.76 6.36 15.44
C GLN A 71 7.30 7.64 14.80
N ARG A 72 7.67 7.61 13.52
CA ARG A 72 8.14 8.79 12.78
C ARG A 72 7.04 9.85 12.70
N ILE A 73 5.84 9.43 12.34
CA ILE A 73 4.65 10.30 12.28
C ILE A 73 4.33 10.82 13.68
N GLY A 74 4.35 9.96 14.71
CA GLY A 74 4.11 10.34 16.09
C GLY A 74 5.02 11.49 16.57
N ARG A 75 6.32 11.41 16.29
CA ARG A 75 7.26 12.50 16.61
C ARG A 75 6.94 13.82 15.87
N LEU A 76 6.48 13.74 14.62
CA LEU A 76 6.09 14.93 13.86
C LEU A 76 4.81 15.57 14.42
N VAL A 77 3.84 14.75 14.81
CA VAL A 77 2.60 15.21 15.46
C VAL A 77 2.93 15.88 16.79
N GLU A 78 3.73 15.25 17.65
CA GLU A 78 4.14 15.80 18.93
C GLU A 78 4.88 17.15 18.77
N ARG A 79 5.78 17.25 17.78
CA ARG A 79 6.46 18.50 17.47
C ARG A 79 5.48 19.59 17.04
N LEU A 80 4.52 19.26 16.19
CA LEU A 80 3.49 20.21 15.73
C LEU A 80 2.65 20.72 16.91
N GLU A 81 2.16 19.82 17.75
CA GLU A 81 1.39 20.19 18.94
C GLU A 81 2.20 21.05 19.90
N THR A 82 3.49 20.76 20.05
CA THR A 82 4.40 21.56 20.89
C THR A 82 4.57 22.97 20.32
N MET A 83 4.73 23.12 19.01
CA MET A 83 4.78 24.44 18.36
C MET A 83 3.47 25.21 18.52
N GLN A 84 2.32 24.55 18.43
CA GLN A 84 1.01 25.16 18.63
C GLN A 84 0.80 25.62 20.08
N ARG A 85 1.21 24.81 21.06
CA ARG A 85 1.10 25.15 22.49
C ARG A 85 2.03 26.32 22.89
N ASN A 86 3.17 26.46 22.22
CA ASN A 86 4.21 27.43 22.56
C ASN A 86 4.20 28.67 21.63
N VAL A 87 3.07 29.00 21.02
CA VAL A 87 2.92 30.23 20.22
C VAL A 87 3.11 31.46 21.11
N MET A 88 3.97 32.38 20.69
CA MET A 88 4.32 33.59 21.47
C MET A 88 3.95 34.91 20.78
N GLY A 89 4.03 34.98 19.45
CA GLY A 89 3.73 36.20 18.68
C GLY A 89 2.31 36.25 18.14
N ASN A 90 1.95 37.38 17.51
CA ASN A 90 0.61 37.59 16.93
C ASN A 90 0.53 37.28 15.42
N GLY A 91 1.65 36.99 14.76
CA GLY A 91 1.70 36.72 13.32
C GLY A 91 1.48 37.94 12.43
N LEU A 92 1.33 39.14 13.00
CA LEU A 92 1.10 40.40 12.27
C LEU A 92 2.36 41.29 12.28
N SER A 93 2.83 41.61 13.48
CA SER A 93 4.03 42.42 13.71
C SER A 93 5.16 41.64 14.38
N GLN A 94 4.88 40.41 14.80
CA GLN A 94 5.75 39.51 15.56
C GLN A 94 5.63 38.09 15.00
N CYS A 95 6.74 37.36 14.98
CA CYS A 95 6.79 35.95 14.58
C CYS A 95 5.91 35.11 15.50
N LEU A 96 4.96 34.37 14.92
CA LEU A 96 3.98 33.56 15.66
C LEU A 96 4.65 32.61 16.69
N LEU A 97 5.84 32.08 16.37
CA LEU A 97 6.50 31.07 17.22
C LEU A 97 7.55 31.64 18.19
N CYS A 98 8.30 32.66 17.80
CA CYS A 98 9.40 33.19 18.64
C CYS A 98 9.19 34.61 19.18
N GLY A 99 8.07 35.27 18.86
CA GLY A 99 7.79 36.65 19.26
C GLY A 99 8.47 37.65 18.36
#